data_AF-A0A7L4NRF6-F1
#
_entry.id   AF-A0A7L4NRF6-F1
#
_cell.length_a   1.000
_cell.length_b   1.000
_cell.length_c   1.000
_cell.angle_alpha   90.00
_cell.angle_beta   90.00
_cell.angle_gamma   90.00
#
_symmetry.space_group_name_H-M   'P 1'
#
loop_
_entity.id
_entity.type
_entity.pdbx_description
1 polymer ?
#
loop_
_entity_poly.entity_id
_entity_poly.type
_entity_poly.pdbx_seq_one_letter_code
_entity_poly.pdbx_strand_id
1 'polypeptide(L)'
;APHTAPCPASCPRSWVGSGPSAVCLCRRIEDCLPPLEDSPAKRFSPSKRKQHYINKAIRNSDLIPRAKGRKSLQRLENTHYLMTLLERDDCGSDDSELAPSATPSIFTEACNNETYVEIWNDFMNRSGEEQERVLLYLEEEARKKHRRKLPVKNKDNWREHPAYSPKECFQR
;
A
#
# COMPACT_ATOMS: atom_id res chain seq x y z
N ALA A 1 35.83 31.82 -45.44
CA ALA A 1 34.72 32.73 -45.78
C ALA A 1 33.99 33.10 -44.49
N PRO A 2 33.83 34.40 -44.23
CA PRO A 2 33.44 34.99 -42.94
C PRO A 2 31.93 35.28 -42.89
N HIS A 3 31.39 35.56 -41.70
CA HIS A 3 30.34 36.58 -41.53
C HIS A 3 30.54 37.19 -40.13
N THR A 4 31.32 38.27 -40.00
CA THR A 4 30.94 39.71 -40.11
C THR A 4 30.30 40.24 -38.82
N ALA A 5 31.05 41.12 -38.15
CA ALA A 5 30.68 41.95 -36.99
C ALA A 5 29.65 43.04 -37.38
N PRO A 6 29.18 43.92 -36.45
CA PRO A 6 30.01 45.09 -36.11
C PRO A 6 29.87 45.62 -34.65
N CYS A 7 30.95 46.27 -34.16
CA CYS A 7 30.92 47.34 -33.13
C CYS A 7 30.36 48.65 -33.77
N PRO A 8 30.49 49.90 -33.24
CA PRO A 8 30.96 50.43 -31.93
C PRO A 8 30.11 51.60 -31.38
N ALA A 9 30.44 52.13 -30.19
CA ALA A 9 30.29 53.55 -29.84
C ALA A 9 31.20 53.87 -28.63
N SER A 10 32.40 54.41 -28.85
CA SER A 10 32.72 55.85 -28.89
C SER A 10 32.97 56.48 -27.50
N CYS A 11 34.25 56.54 -27.12
CA CYS A 11 34.89 57.55 -26.25
C CYS A 11 34.63 58.99 -26.78
N PRO A 12 34.75 60.09 -26.00
CA PRO A 12 36.05 60.60 -25.49
C PRO A 12 35.88 61.35 -24.14
N ARG A 13 36.81 62.07 -23.49
CA ARG A 13 38.11 62.64 -23.81
C ARG A 13 38.75 63.06 -22.47
N SER A 14 40.06 62.97 -22.40
CA SER A 14 40.97 63.59 -21.43
C SER A 14 40.58 64.99 -20.96
N TRP A 15 40.74 65.27 -19.66
CA TRP A 15 41.09 66.61 -19.15
C TRP A 15 42.30 66.51 -18.22
N VAL A 16 43.32 67.28 -18.58
CA VAL A 16 44.56 67.54 -17.86
C VAL A 16 44.34 68.76 -16.96
N GLY A 17 44.88 68.76 -15.74
CA GLY A 17 45.16 70.00 -15.01
C GLY A 17 44.89 70.01 -13.50
N SER A 18 45.99 69.93 -12.74
CA SER A 18 46.36 70.77 -11.58
C SER A 18 45.37 71.05 -10.42
N GLY A 19 45.76 70.65 -9.21
CA GLY A 19 45.49 71.43 -7.98
C GLY A 19 44.80 70.67 -6.84
N PRO A 20 45.21 70.83 -5.57
CA PRO A 20 44.92 69.87 -4.50
C PRO A 20 43.67 70.26 -3.70
N SER A 21 42.79 69.29 -3.44
CA SER A 21 41.96 69.34 -2.24
C SER A 21 41.56 67.94 -1.83
N ALA A 22 42.39 67.35 -0.98
CA ALA A 22 41.98 66.26 -0.14
C ALA A 22 41.12 66.84 0.98
N VAL A 23 39.80 66.58 0.99
CA VAL A 23 39.10 66.25 2.24
C VAL A 23 37.97 65.26 1.97
N CYS A 24 38.24 64.06 2.50
CA CYS A 24 37.39 62.95 2.83
C CYS A 24 35.94 63.30 3.24
N LEU A 25 34.95 62.73 2.55
CA LEU A 25 33.56 62.56 3.04
C LEU A 25 32.91 61.36 2.34
N CYS A 26 33.35 60.15 2.69
CA CYS A 26 32.59 58.93 2.45
C CYS A 26 32.47 58.15 3.76
N ARG A 27 31.64 58.67 4.69
CA ARG A 27 31.06 57.82 5.74
C ARG A 27 30.25 56.75 5.02
N ARG A 28 30.66 55.49 5.15
CA ARG A 28 29.95 54.36 4.54
C ARG A 28 28.60 54.17 5.23
N ILE A 29 27.61 53.75 4.44
CA ILE A 29 26.22 53.53 4.83
C ILE A 29 26.08 52.45 5.94
N GLU A 30 27.14 51.69 6.22
CA GLU A 30 27.18 50.68 7.28
C GLU A 30 26.92 51.20 8.71
N ASP A 31 27.13 52.49 8.99
CA ASP A 31 26.96 53.04 10.35
C ASP A 31 25.49 53.38 10.72
N CYS A 32 24.54 53.21 9.80
CA CYS A 32 23.13 53.61 9.98
C CYS A 32 22.14 52.45 10.15
N LEU A 33 22.60 51.20 10.24
CA LEU A 33 21.70 50.05 10.40
C LEU A 33 21.76 49.47 11.82
N PRO A 34 20.61 49.20 12.47
CA PRO A 34 20.59 48.58 13.79
C PRO A 34 21.22 47.17 13.70
N PRO A 35 21.95 46.71 14.73
CA PRO A 35 22.47 45.35 14.79
C PRO A 35 21.33 44.36 14.57
N LEU A 36 21.45 43.54 13.53
CA LEU A 36 20.52 42.44 13.33
C LEU A 36 20.76 41.44 14.46
N GLU A 37 19.76 41.32 15.34
CA GLU A 37 19.66 40.26 16.35
C GLU A 37 20.10 38.92 15.75
N ASP A 38 21.10 38.31 16.39
CA ASP A 38 21.62 36.99 16.03
C ASP A 38 20.48 35.95 16.08
N SER A 39 19.91 35.66 14.91
CA SER A 39 19.02 34.53 14.70
C SER A 39 19.71 33.26 15.20
N PRO A 40 19.06 32.35 15.95
CA PRO A 40 19.70 31.21 16.59
C PRO A 40 19.95 30.09 15.56
N ALA A 41 20.60 30.41 14.46
CA ALA A 41 21.22 29.43 13.59
C ALA A 41 22.51 28.95 14.28
N LYS A 42 22.35 28.21 15.38
CA LYS A 42 23.45 27.51 16.06
C LYS A 42 24.01 26.50 15.06
N ARG A 43 25.01 26.92 14.29
CA ARG A 43 25.69 26.10 13.29
C ARG A 43 26.40 24.98 14.03
N PHE A 44 25.73 23.84 14.16
CA PHE A 44 26.32 22.65 14.74
C PHE A 44 27.59 22.31 13.98
N SER A 45 28.66 22.00 14.72
CA SER A 45 29.90 21.52 14.12
C SER A 45 29.62 20.32 13.21
N PRO A 46 30.43 20.10 12.15
CA PRO A 46 30.28 18.94 11.27
C PRO A 46 30.23 17.61 12.04
N SER A 47 31.00 17.49 13.13
CA SER A 47 30.98 16.33 14.04
C SER A 47 29.64 16.16 14.75
N LYS A 48 29.07 17.23 15.30
CA LYS A 48 27.78 17.21 16.01
C LYS A 48 26.61 16.97 15.04
N ARG A 49 26.73 17.45 13.80
CA ARG A 49 25.80 17.14 12.71
C ARG A 49 25.87 15.66 12.32
N LYS A 50 27.07 15.08 12.17
CA LYS A 50 27.24 13.64 11.90
C LYS A 50 26.64 12.79 13.04
N GLN A 51 26.94 13.13 14.29
CA GLN A 51 26.41 12.43 15.45
C GLN A 51 24.87 12.52 15.53
N HIS A 52 24.29 13.66 15.15
CA HIS A 52 22.83 13.82 15.07
C HIS A 52 22.21 12.83 14.09
N TYR A 53 22.79 12.67 12.89
CA TYR A 53 22.28 11.71 11.90
C TYR A 53 22.45 10.26 12.34
N ILE A 54 23.59 9.92 12.96
CA ILE A 54 23.82 8.59 13.56
C ILE A 54 22.75 8.32 14.64
N ASN A 55 22.58 9.23 15.60
CA ASN A 55 21.59 9.08 16.67
C ASN A 55 20.14 9.08 16.14
N LYS A 56 19.89 9.72 15.00
CA LYS A 56 18.58 9.69 14.33
C LYS A 56 18.35 8.35 13.65
N ALA A 57 19.37 7.79 12.99
CA ALA A 57 19.30 6.46 12.40
C ALA A 57 19.13 5.37 13.46
N ILE A 58 19.85 5.43 14.59
CA ILE A 58 19.70 4.49 15.71
C ILE A 58 18.29 4.54 16.31
N ARG A 59 17.69 5.74 16.44
CA ARG A 59 16.30 5.86 16.91
C ARG A 59 15.26 5.44 15.88
N ASN A 60 15.64 5.40 14.60
CA ASN A 60 14.78 4.95 13.50
C ASN A 60 15.05 3.49 13.11
N SER A 61 16.09 2.86 13.66
CA SER A 61 16.44 1.46 13.39
C SER A 61 15.64 0.49 14.24
N ASP A 62 14.81 0.99 15.18
CA ASP A 62 13.68 0.23 15.69
C ASP A 62 12.89 -0.22 14.45
N LEU A 63 13.05 -1.49 14.06
CA LEU A 63 12.41 -2.08 12.87
C LEU A 63 10.88 -2.04 12.95
N ILE A 64 10.35 -1.64 14.11
CA ILE A 64 8.94 -1.42 14.37
C ILE A 64 8.66 0.07 14.15
N PRO A 65 7.95 0.43 13.06
CA PRO A 65 7.55 1.80 12.84
C PRO A 65 6.78 2.33 14.05
N ARG A 66 7.32 3.35 14.74
CA ARG A 66 6.57 4.06 15.77
C ARG A 66 5.36 4.70 15.11
N ALA A 67 4.20 4.15 15.43
CA ALA A 67 2.95 4.61 14.89
C ALA A 67 2.73 6.11 15.16
N LYS A 68 2.41 6.87 14.11
CA LYS A 68 2.07 8.29 14.22
C LYS A 68 0.56 8.45 14.06
N GLY A 69 -0.08 8.96 15.11
CA GLY A 69 -1.52 9.20 15.13
C GLY A 69 -2.35 7.95 15.44
N ARG A 70 -3.61 8.19 15.84
CA ARG A 70 -4.51 7.18 16.41
C ARG A 70 -4.70 5.93 15.53
N LYS A 71 -4.93 6.12 14.22
CA LYS A 71 -5.13 5.01 13.27
C LYS A 71 -3.86 4.20 13.03
N SER A 72 -2.70 4.83 13.09
CA SER A 72 -1.43 4.10 12.98
C SER A 72 -1.16 3.31 14.26
N LEU A 73 -1.50 3.86 15.42
CA LEU A 73 -1.29 3.22 16.73
C LEU A 73 -2.15 1.96 16.82
N GLN A 74 -3.43 2.06 16.45
CA GLN A 74 -4.32 0.91 16.40
C GLN A 74 -3.81 -0.19 15.47
N ARG A 75 -3.24 0.16 14.31
CA ARG A 75 -2.65 -0.85 13.40
C ARG A 75 -1.46 -1.55 14.04
N LEU A 76 -0.60 -0.81 14.73
CA LEU A 76 0.55 -1.38 15.42
C LEU A 76 0.10 -2.30 16.57
N GLU A 77 -0.86 -1.86 17.39
CA GLU A 77 -1.47 -2.66 18.45
C GLU A 77 -2.12 -3.94 17.90
N ASN A 78 -2.86 -3.83 16.79
CA ASN A 78 -3.44 -5.00 16.11
C ASN A 78 -2.36 -5.97 15.64
N THR A 79 -1.26 -5.49 15.04
CA THR A 79 -0.14 -6.35 14.63
C THR A 79 0.49 -7.06 15.82
N HIS A 80 0.71 -6.35 16.94
CA HIS A 80 1.23 -6.97 18.17
C HIS A 80 0.28 -8.04 18.71
N TYR A 81 -1.02 -7.74 18.76
CA TYR A 81 -2.04 -8.68 19.21
C TYR A 81 -2.05 -9.97 18.37
N LEU A 82 -1.99 -9.85 17.05
CA LEU A 82 -1.93 -11.01 16.15
C LEU A 82 -0.67 -11.86 16.37
N MET A 83 0.49 -11.23 16.57
CA MET A 83 1.74 -11.95 16.87
C MET A 83 1.62 -12.74 18.18
N THR A 84 1.05 -12.14 19.23
CA THR A 84 0.83 -12.80 20.52
C THR A 84 -0.15 -13.97 20.44
N LEU A 85 -1.16 -13.91 19.57
CA LEU A 85 -2.07 -15.04 19.34
C LEU A 85 -1.34 -16.22 18.68
N LEU A 86 -0.48 -15.95 17.70
CA LEU A 86 0.34 -16.98 17.04
C LEU A 86 1.33 -17.63 18.02
N GLU A 87 2.00 -16.84 18.86
CA GLU A 87 2.89 -17.34 19.91
C GLU A 87 2.16 -18.26 20.91
N ARG A 88 0.85 -18.05 21.12
CA ARG A 88 0.03 -18.88 22.01
C ARG A 88 -0.40 -20.20 21.36
N ASP A 89 -0.63 -20.21 20.05
CA ASP A 89 -0.94 -21.43 19.29
C ASP A 89 0.27 -22.37 19.24
N ASP A 90 1.49 -21.85 19.12
CA ASP A 90 2.73 -22.65 19.17
C ASP A 90 3.06 -23.19 20.57
N CYS A 91 2.42 -22.68 21.63
CA CYS A 91 2.53 -23.20 23.01
C CYS A 91 1.32 -24.09 23.41
N GLY A 92 0.55 -24.57 22.43
CA GLY A 92 -0.57 -25.49 22.62
C GLY A 92 -0.16 -26.95 22.51
N SER A 93 0.36 -27.49 23.61
CA SER A 93 0.16 -28.87 24.08
C SER A 93 0.28 -30.02 23.06
N ASP A 94 1.40 -30.75 23.14
CA ASP A 94 1.50 -32.18 22.84
C ASP A 94 0.66 -33.00 23.85
N ASP A 95 -0.63 -32.68 23.98
CA ASP A 95 -1.57 -33.51 24.71
C ASP A 95 -2.77 -33.81 23.82
N SER A 96 -3.02 -35.11 23.75
CA SER A 96 -3.93 -35.79 22.88
C SER A 96 -5.36 -35.54 23.33
N GLU A 97 -5.89 -34.34 23.10
CA GLU A 97 -7.32 -34.10 23.14
C GLU A 97 -7.84 -34.25 21.71
N LEU A 98 -8.20 -35.49 21.35
CA LEU A 98 -9.03 -35.79 20.19
C LEU A 98 -10.37 -35.07 20.37
N ALA A 99 -10.42 -33.78 20.03
CA ALA A 99 -11.63 -33.21 19.48
C ALA A 99 -12.08 -34.16 18.36
N PRO A 100 -13.36 -34.55 18.27
CA PRO A 100 -13.82 -35.31 17.13
C PRO A 100 -13.43 -34.49 15.90
N SER A 101 -12.54 -35.05 15.08
CA SER A 101 -12.06 -34.41 13.86
C SER A 101 -13.29 -33.86 13.17
N ALA A 102 -13.35 -32.54 12.98
CA ALA A 102 -14.51 -31.91 12.36
C ALA A 102 -14.86 -32.69 11.11
N THR A 103 -16.16 -32.97 10.89
CA THR A 103 -16.61 -33.70 9.71
C THR A 103 -15.94 -33.06 8.49
N PRO A 104 -15.22 -33.84 7.66
CA PRO A 104 -14.46 -33.30 6.56
C PRO A 104 -15.35 -32.40 5.72
N SER A 105 -14.81 -31.26 5.28
CA SER A 105 -15.54 -30.38 4.38
C SER A 105 -15.96 -31.16 3.14
N ILE A 106 -17.06 -30.78 2.49
CA ILE A 106 -17.51 -31.38 1.23
C ILE A 106 -16.36 -31.43 0.21
N PHE A 107 -15.50 -30.40 0.20
CA PHE A 107 -14.30 -30.38 -0.64
C PHE A 107 -13.25 -31.40 -0.21
N THR A 108 -13.03 -31.58 1.09
CA THR A 108 -12.13 -32.59 1.64
C THR A 108 -12.60 -33.99 1.31
N GLU A 109 -13.89 -34.27 1.45
CA GLU A 109 -14.48 -35.57 1.10
C GLU A 109 -14.39 -35.85 -0.40
N ALA A 110 -14.68 -34.85 -1.24
CA ALA A 110 -14.59 -35.00 -2.69
C ALA A 110 -13.16 -35.23 -3.18
N CYS A 111 -12.16 -34.57 -2.58
CA CYS A 111 -10.74 -34.78 -2.91
C CYS A 111 -10.21 -36.13 -2.39
N ASN A 112 -10.81 -36.69 -1.34
CA ASN A 112 -10.47 -38.02 -0.83
C ASN A 112 -11.17 -39.14 -1.58
N ASN A 113 -12.16 -38.82 -2.42
CA ASN A 113 -12.88 -39.81 -3.21
C ASN A 113 -12.11 -40.07 -4.52
N GLU A 114 -11.47 -41.24 -4.59
CA GLU A 114 -10.68 -41.68 -5.75
C GLU A 114 -11.47 -41.58 -7.05
N THR A 115 -12.74 -42.01 -7.06
CA THR A 115 -13.58 -41.98 -8.25
C THR A 115 -13.87 -40.56 -8.74
N TYR A 116 -14.16 -39.61 -7.83
CA TYR A 116 -14.38 -38.21 -8.22
C TYR A 116 -13.10 -37.58 -8.75
N VAL A 117 -11.96 -37.86 -8.11
CA VAL A 117 -10.65 -37.36 -8.56
C VAL A 117 -10.28 -37.92 -9.93
N GLU A 118 -10.49 -39.22 -10.17
CA GLU A 118 -10.26 -39.87 -11.47
C GLU A 118 -11.12 -39.25 -12.57
N ILE A 119 -12.43 -39.13 -12.37
CA ILE A 119 -13.35 -38.53 -13.35
C ILE A 119 -12.95 -37.08 -13.63
N TRP A 120 -12.57 -36.33 -12.61
CA TRP A 120 -12.12 -34.94 -12.77
C TRP A 120 -10.81 -34.86 -13.55
N ASN A 121 -9.85 -35.72 -13.24
CA ASN A 121 -8.57 -35.80 -13.94
C ASN A 121 -8.77 -36.14 -15.42
N ASP A 122 -9.60 -37.13 -15.72
CA ASP A 122 -9.98 -37.51 -17.08
C ASP A 122 -10.67 -36.37 -17.83
N PHE A 123 -11.50 -35.57 -17.17
CA PHE A 123 -12.11 -34.40 -17.78
C PHE A 123 -11.09 -33.29 -18.07
N MET A 124 -10.24 -32.98 -17.09
CA MET A 124 -9.23 -31.92 -17.20
C MET A 124 -8.16 -32.20 -18.26
N ASN A 125 -7.84 -33.48 -18.50
CA ASN A 125 -6.85 -33.89 -19.50
C ASN A 125 -7.39 -33.97 -20.94
N ARG A 126 -8.68 -33.69 -21.15
CA ARG A 126 -9.28 -33.66 -22.50
C ARG A 126 -9.01 -32.35 -23.22
N SER A 127 -9.14 -32.39 -24.55
CA SER A 127 -9.16 -31.18 -25.36
C SER A 127 -10.39 -30.32 -25.01
N GLY A 128 -10.29 -29.00 -25.19
CA GLY A 128 -11.40 -28.08 -24.87
C GLY A 128 -12.69 -28.40 -25.65
N GLU A 129 -12.57 -28.82 -26.92
CA GLU A 129 -13.73 -29.25 -27.70
C GLU A 129 -14.39 -30.51 -27.13
N GLU A 130 -13.61 -31.46 -26.62
CA GLU A 130 -14.14 -32.65 -25.96
C GLU A 130 -14.81 -32.30 -24.63
N GLN A 131 -14.22 -31.39 -23.85
CA GLN A 131 -14.85 -30.90 -22.63
C GLN A 131 -16.23 -30.28 -22.93
N GLU A 132 -16.33 -29.47 -23.98
CA GLU A 132 -17.60 -28.87 -24.41
C GLU A 132 -18.63 -29.95 -24.81
N ARG A 133 -18.23 -30.98 -25.57
CA ARG A 133 -19.12 -32.10 -25.91
C ARG A 133 -19.62 -32.84 -24.67
N VAL A 134 -18.76 -33.10 -23.69
CA VAL A 134 -19.14 -33.77 -22.43
C VAL A 134 -20.11 -32.90 -21.63
N LEU A 135 -19.86 -31.59 -21.50
CA LEU A 135 -20.75 -30.68 -20.79
C LEU A 135 -22.14 -30.60 -21.43
N LEU A 136 -22.21 -30.50 -22.76
CA LEU A 136 -23.48 -30.50 -23.51
C LEU A 136 -24.28 -31.78 -23.28
N TYR A 137 -23.61 -32.93 -23.31
CA TYR A 137 -24.26 -34.22 -23.03
C TYR A 137 -24.83 -34.27 -21.61
N LEU A 138 -24.07 -33.82 -20.60
CA LEU A 138 -24.53 -33.79 -19.21
C LEU A 138 -25.71 -32.83 -19.00
N GLU A 139 -25.71 -31.66 -19.66
CA GLU A 139 -26.84 -30.73 -19.65
C GLU A 139 -28.09 -31.38 -20.23
N GLU A 140 -27.96 -32.05 -21.38
CA GLU A 140 -29.08 -32.73 -22.04
C GLU A 140 -29.64 -33.87 -21.16
N GLU A 141 -28.77 -34.66 -20.54
CA GLU A 141 -29.16 -35.72 -19.61
C GLU A 141 -29.84 -35.19 -18.35
N ALA A 142 -29.37 -34.07 -17.79
CA ALA A 142 -30.00 -33.40 -16.66
C ALA A 142 -31.42 -32.92 -17.03
N ARG A 143 -31.58 -32.33 -18.22
CA ARG A 143 -32.89 -31.88 -18.74
C ARG A 143 -33.83 -33.05 -18.97
N LYS A 144 -33.36 -34.18 -19.52
CA LYS A 144 -34.15 -35.41 -19.69
C LYS A 144 -34.60 -35.99 -18.35
N LYS A 145 -33.73 -36.02 -17.34
CA LYS A 145 -34.06 -36.49 -15.98
C LYS A 145 -35.08 -35.58 -15.29
N HIS A 146 -34.99 -34.26 -15.47
CA HIS A 146 -35.95 -33.31 -14.92
C HIS A 146 -37.33 -33.43 -15.59
N ARG A 147 -37.38 -33.62 -16.91
CA ARG A 147 -38.62 -33.87 -17.67
C ARG A 147 -39.35 -35.13 -17.23
N ARG A 148 -38.62 -36.18 -16.84
CA ARG A 148 -39.19 -37.45 -16.34
C ARG A 148 -39.70 -37.37 -14.90
N LYS A 149 -39.41 -36.30 -14.16
CA LYS A 149 -39.70 -36.18 -12.70
C LYS A 149 -40.73 -35.11 -12.32
N LEU A 150 -41.44 -34.47 -13.24
CA LEU A 150 -42.39 -33.40 -12.90
C LEU A 150 -43.87 -33.78 -13.08
N PRO A 151 -44.68 -33.68 -12.01
CA PRO A 151 -45.94 -32.96 -12.01
C PRO A 151 -45.68 -31.46 -11.83
N VAL A 152 -46.34 -30.65 -12.65
CA VAL A 152 -46.31 -29.18 -12.72
C VAL A 152 -46.62 -28.51 -11.37
N LYS A 153 -45.90 -27.42 -11.06
CA LYS A 153 -45.97 -26.49 -9.88
C LYS A 153 -45.21 -26.93 -8.62
N ASN A 154 -43.95 -26.52 -8.53
CA ASN A 154 -43.43 -25.98 -7.28
C ASN A 154 -43.07 -24.52 -7.56
N LYS A 155 -43.85 -23.58 -7.02
CA LYS A 155 -43.46 -22.17 -7.03
C LYS A 155 -42.24 -22.08 -6.13
N ASP A 156 -41.13 -21.67 -6.72
CA ASP A 156 -39.91 -21.28 -6.03
C ASP A 156 -40.22 -20.54 -4.72
N ASN A 157 -40.02 -21.24 -3.59
CA ASN A 157 -40.17 -20.68 -2.25
C ASN A 157 -38.91 -19.91 -1.82
N TRP A 158 -38.13 -19.40 -2.78
CA TRP A 158 -37.05 -18.42 -2.57
C TRP A 158 -37.62 -17.05 -2.18
N ARG A 159 -38.67 -17.02 -1.35
CA ARG A 159 -39.14 -15.78 -0.73
C ARG A 159 -38.07 -15.33 0.26
N GLU A 160 -37.27 -14.38 -0.22
CA GLU A 160 -36.75 -13.22 0.50
C GLU A 160 -36.53 -13.48 1.99
N HIS A 161 -35.28 -13.74 2.36
CA HIS A 161 -34.86 -13.71 3.77
C HIS A 161 -35.39 -12.41 4.39
N PRO A 162 -36.16 -12.45 5.50
CA PRO A 162 -36.84 -11.27 6.05
C PRO A 162 -35.90 -10.09 6.34
N ALA A 163 -34.62 -10.40 6.58
CA ALA A 163 -33.55 -9.46 6.89
C ALA A 163 -33.07 -8.59 5.71
N TYR A 164 -33.69 -8.71 4.52
CA TYR A 164 -33.32 -7.96 3.32
C TYR A 164 -34.45 -7.09 2.78
N SER A 165 -35.32 -6.60 3.67
CA SER A 165 -36.22 -5.50 3.32
C SER A 165 -35.41 -4.21 3.12
N PRO A 166 -35.60 -3.45 2.02
CA PRO A 166 -34.92 -2.17 1.80
C PRO A 166 -35.06 -1.19 2.98
N LYS A 167 -36.16 -1.28 3.72
CA LYS A 167 -36.43 -0.45 4.91
C LYS A 167 -35.50 -0.76 6.08
N GLU A 168 -35.18 -2.04 6.30
CA GLU A 168 -34.27 -2.46 7.38
C GLU A 168 -32.81 -2.12 7.07
N CYS A 169 -32.43 -2.11 5.78
CA CYS A 169 -31.10 -1.68 5.35
C CYS A 169 -30.86 -0.19 5.60
N PHE A 170 -31.87 0.65 5.39
CA PHE A 170 -31.76 2.10 5.63
C PHE A 170 -31.62 2.47 7.12
N GLN A 171 -32.05 1.60 8.03
CA GLN A 171 -32.05 1.87 9.48
C GLN A 171 -30.81 1.35 10.21
N ARG A 172 -29.96 0.53 9.56
CA ARG A 172 -28.66 0.09 10.11
C ARG A 172 -27.58 1.14 9.85
#